data_AF-A0A497RGV1-F1
#
_entry.id   AF-A0A497RGV1-F1
#
_cell.length_a   1.000
_cell.length_b   1.000
_cell.length_c   1.000
_cell.angle_alpha   90.00
_cell.angle_beta   90.00
_cell.angle_gamma   90.00
#
_symmetry.space_group_name_H-M   'P 1'
#
loop_
_entity.id
_entity.type
_entity.pdbx_description
1 polymer ?
#
loop_
_entity_poly.entity_id
_entity_poly.type
_entity_poly.pdbx_seq_one_letter_code
_entity_poly.pdbx_strand_id
1 'polypeptide(L)'
;MGVGVGAGDITPPTASNETPADGSYINNATPTISVDITDSSGVNGDSINMTVNSISVTPTLTIITNGYHVEYTSNLTEETMTVSVTAEDLAESPNTIFYNWSFTIDITPPTISNVNISDVTSSGITDANGQVSLESDQVKNPPTGTTFTFVVDNVVKEGWTYDSSLNVETSDSITV
;
A
#
# COMPACT_ATOMS: atom_id res chain seq x y z
N MET A 1 39.32 47.23 -28.40
CA MET A 1 38.40 46.09 -28.60
C MET A 1 38.43 45.26 -27.34
N GLY A 2 37.44 45.43 -26.45
CA GLY A 2 37.24 44.52 -25.33
C GLY A 2 36.43 43.35 -25.83
N VAL A 3 37.03 42.17 -25.88
CA VAL A 3 36.27 40.93 -26.08
C VAL A 3 35.53 40.67 -24.77
N GLY A 4 34.22 40.91 -24.77
CA GLY A 4 33.37 40.45 -23.69
C GLY A 4 33.36 38.93 -23.75
N VAL A 5 34.06 38.28 -22.83
CA VAL A 5 33.82 36.86 -22.54
C VAL A 5 32.38 36.80 -22.01
N GLY A 6 31.47 36.19 -22.77
CA GLY A 6 30.15 35.86 -22.24
C GLY A 6 30.37 35.01 -20.99
N ALA A 7 29.74 35.35 -19.87
CA ALA A 7 29.80 34.49 -18.70
C ALA A 7 29.29 33.10 -19.12
N GLY A 8 30.11 32.07 -18.97
CA GLY A 8 29.71 30.69 -19.22
C GLY A 8 28.55 30.29 -18.31
N ASP A 9 27.85 29.22 -18.68
CA ASP A 9 26.83 28.63 -17.81
C ASP A 9 27.47 28.19 -16.48
N ILE A 10 26.81 28.52 -15.38
CA ILE A 10 27.23 28.22 -14.00
C ILE A 10 26.12 27.51 -13.21
N THR A 11 24.98 27.20 -13.85
CA THR A 11 23.87 26.52 -13.19
C THR A 11 23.97 25.02 -13.44
N PRO A 12 23.92 24.17 -12.41
CA PRO A 12 23.78 22.73 -12.60
C PRO A 12 22.46 22.38 -13.31
N PRO A 13 22.39 21.16 -13.89
CA PRO A 13 21.13 20.63 -14.37
C PRO A 13 20.05 20.60 -13.27
N THR A 14 18.79 20.58 -13.68
CA THR A 14 17.62 20.47 -12.80
C THR A 14 16.89 19.16 -13.05
N ALA A 15 16.31 18.58 -11.99
CA ALA A 15 15.46 17.40 -12.06
C ALA A 15 13.96 17.77 -11.95
N SER A 16 13.10 17.04 -12.65
CA SER A 16 11.64 17.19 -12.57
C SER A 16 10.91 15.91 -13.03
N ASN A 17 9.59 15.85 -12.81
CA ASN A 17 8.74 14.75 -13.26
C ASN A 17 9.17 13.38 -12.73
N GLU A 18 9.65 13.33 -11.49
CA GLU A 18 10.00 12.09 -10.83
C GLU A 18 8.77 11.17 -10.72
N THR A 19 8.97 9.92 -11.09
CA THR A 19 7.97 8.86 -10.96
C THR A 19 8.68 7.61 -10.43
N PRO A 20 8.12 6.89 -9.44
CA PRO A 20 7.01 7.28 -8.59
C PRO A 20 7.26 8.62 -7.85
N ALA A 21 6.18 9.32 -7.50
CA ALA A 21 6.28 10.59 -6.77
C ALA A 21 6.95 10.38 -5.40
N ASP A 22 7.68 11.39 -4.92
CA ASP A 22 8.39 11.31 -3.65
C ASP A 22 7.43 11.02 -2.47
N GLY A 23 7.79 10.04 -1.65
CA GLY A 23 7.01 9.55 -0.51
C GLY A 23 5.77 8.72 -0.87
N SER A 24 5.55 8.39 -2.15
CA SER A 24 4.37 7.62 -2.58
C SER A 24 4.42 6.14 -2.19
N TYR A 25 3.24 5.51 -2.13
CA TYR A 25 3.07 4.07 -1.96
C TYR A 25 2.60 3.44 -3.28
N ILE A 26 3.24 2.36 -3.68
CA ILE A 26 3.05 1.73 -4.99
C ILE A 26 2.71 0.26 -4.83
N ASN A 27 1.54 -0.13 -5.32
CA ASN A 27 1.00 -1.49 -5.26
C ASN A 27 1.39 -2.36 -6.47
N ASN A 28 2.55 -2.08 -7.06
CA ASN A 28 3.09 -2.76 -8.23
C ASN A 28 4.57 -3.02 -7.97
N ALA A 29 4.99 -4.29 -8.01
CA ALA A 29 6.39 -4.69 -7.78
C ALA A 29 7.34 -4.30 -8.93
N THR A 30 6.81 -3.92 -10.10
CA THR A 30 7.59 -3.46 -11.25
C THR A 30 7.15 -2.07 -11.68
N PRO A 31 7.34 -1.03 -10.85
CA PRO A 31 7.04 0.33 -11.27
C PRO A 31 8.08 0.82 -12.27
N THR A 32 7.65 1.69 -13.18
CA THR A 32 8.57 2.52 -13.95
C THR A 32 9.12 3.60 -13.03
N ILE A 33 10.44 3.64 -12.89
CA ILE A 33 11.16 4.70 -12.20
C ILE A 33 11.68 5.66 -13.26
N SER A 34 11.33 6.94 -13.19
CA SER A 34 11.78 7.94 -14.15
C SER A 34 12.00 9.32 -13.55
N VAL A 35 12.81 10.14 -14.22
CA VAL A 35 13.00 11.57 -13.93
C VAL A 35 13.51 12.27 -15.19
N ASP A 36 13.09 13.52 -15.40
CA ASP A 36 13.63 14.39 -16.45
C ASP A 36 14.79 15.22 -15.87
N ILE A 37 15.95 15.18 -16.54
CA ILE A 37 17.11 16.00 -16.21
C ILE A 37 17.35 16.98 -17.35
N THR A 38 17.31 18.27 -17.07
CA THR A 38 17.45 19.35 -18.09
C THR A 38 18.39 20.43 -17.64
N ASP A 39 19.09 21.06 -18.57
CA ASP A 39 19.94 22.23 -18.31
C ASP A 39 19.93 23.21 -19.50
N SER A 40 20.14 24.50 -19.25
CA SER A 40 20.12 25.52 -20.30
C SER A 40 21.25 25.37 -21.34
N SER A 41 22.42 24.87 -20.91
CA SER A 41 23.55 24.50 -21.76
C SER A 41 23.42 23.08 -22.35
N GLY A 42 22.44 22.30 -21.86
CA GLY A 42 22.24 20.89 -22.17
C GLY A 42 22.90 19.97 -21.15
N VAL A 43 22.56 18.68 -21.21
CA VAL A 43 23.04 17.67 -20.25
C VAL A 43 24.01 16.72 -20.96
N ASN A 44 25.09 16.33 -20.29
CA ASN A 44 25.99 15.29 -20.78
C ASN A 44 25.40 13.90 -20.48
N GLY A 45 24.85 13.23 -21.50
CA GLY A 45 24.23 11.91 -21.35
C GLY A 45 25.16 10.83 -20.77
N ASP A 46 26.47 10.89 -21.06
CA ASP A 46 27.46 9.91 -20.57
C ASP A 46 27.78 10.10 -19.08
N SER A 47 27.45 11.26 -18.51
CA SER A 47 27.61 11.56 -17.09
C SER A 47 26.45 11.09 -16.22
N ILE A 48 25.32 10.71 -16.85
CA ILE A 48 24.10 10.30 -16.12
C ILE A 48 24.36 8.97 -15.42
N ASN A 49 24.35 9.00 -14.09
CA ASN A 49 24.46 7.81 -13.26
C ASN A 49 23.23 7.71 -12.37
N MET A 50 22.55 6.56 -12.40
CA MET A 50 21.39 6.27 -11.57
C MET A 50 21.70 5.13 -10.61
N THR A 51 21.21 5.25 -9.37
CA THR A 51 21.23 4.19 -8.38
C THR A 51 19.85 3.97 -7.78
N VAL A 52 19.55 2.72 -7.42
CA VAL A 52 18.38 2.33 -6.62
C VAL A 52 18.89 1.60 -5.39
N ASN A 53 18.58 2.09 -4.19
CA ASN A 53 19.15 1.63 -2.92
C ASN A 53 20.68 1.57 -2.92
N SER A 54 21.32 2.61 -3.47
CA SER A 54 22.78 2.71 -3.66
C SER A 54 23.40 1.68 -4.64
N ILE A 55 22.58 0.86 -5.30
CA ILE A 55 23.04 -0.07 -6.34
C ILE A 55 22.97 0.64 -7.69
N SER A 56 24.09 0.71 -8.40
CA SER A 56 24.13 1.28 -9.75
C SER A 56 23.29 0.45 -10.71
N VAL A 57 22.46 1.15 -11.49
CA VAL A 57 21.59 0.57 -12.52
C VAL A 57 21.90 1.18 -13.88
N THR A 58 21.46 0.53 -14.94
CA THR A 58 21.57 1.05 -16.32
C THR A 58 20.20 1.54 -16.77
N PRO A 59 19.92 2.85 -16.69
CA PRO A 59 18.67 3.40 -17.21
C PRO A 59 18.68 3.47 -18.74
N THR A 60 17.49 3.51 -19.32
CA THR A 60 17.28 3.96 -20.70
C THR A 60 17.24 5.48 -20.71
N LEU A 61 17.97 6.10 -21.65
CA LEU A 61 18.02 7.54 -21.83
C LEU A 61 17.28 7.92 -23.11
N THR A 62 16.24 8.73 -23.01
CA THR A 62 15.53 9.31 -24.16
C THR A 62 15.81 10.80 -24.22
N ILE A 63 16.30 11.29 -25.36
CA ILE A 63 16.59 12.73 -25.54
C ILE A 63 15.29 13.53 -25.47
N ILE A 64 15.28 14.58 -24.65
CA ILE A 64 14.24 15.60 -24.58
C ILE A 64 14.85 16.98 -24.86
N THR A 65 14.01 18.02 -24.92
CA THR A 65 14.52 19.38 -25.07
C THR A 65 15.46 19.71 -23.92
N ASN A 66 16.70 20.11 -24.24
CA ASN A 66 17.71 20.54 -23.27
C ASN A 66 18.12 19.45 -22.25
N GLY A 67 17.90 18.16 -22.52
CA GLY A 67 18.22 17.12 -21.55
C GLY A 67 17.79 15.71 -21.91
N TYR A 68 17.57 14.89 -20.88
CA TYR A 68 17.19 13.49 -21.00
C TYR A 68 16.04 13.11 -20.08
N HIS A 69 15.12 12.30 -20.59
CA HIS A 69 14.24 11.46 -19.79
C HIS A 69 15.00 10.19 -19.41
N VAL A 70 15.21 9.99 -18.11
CA VAL A 70 15.93 8.85 -17.53
C VAL A 70 14.90 7.86 -17.04
N GLU A 71 14.89 6.64 -17.57
CA GLU A 71 13.87 5.62 -17.23
C GLU A 71 14.52 4.28 -16.84
N TYR A 72 14.02 3.64 -15.78
CA TYR A 72 14.46 2.33 -15.34
C TYR A 72 13.27 1.51 -14.84
N THR A 73 13.26 0.21 -15.09
CA THR A 73 12.25 -0.72 -14.57
C THR A 73 12.93 -2.01 -14.15
N SER A 74 12.59 -2.48 -12.95
CA SER A 74 13.01 -3.79 -12.46
C SER A 74 11.99 -4.34 -11.49
N ASN A 75 12.10 -5.63 -11.17
CA ASN A 75 11.31 -6.23 -10.11
C ASN A 75 11.90 -5.88 -8.75
N LEU A 76 11.11 -5.19 -7.93
CA LEU A 76 11.48 -4.67 -6.63
C LEU A 76 10.79 -5.44 -5.50
N THR A 77 11.43 -5.47 -4.33
CA THR A 77 10.87 -6.04 -3.10
C THR A 77 9.97 -5.04 -2.38
N GLU A 78 9.10 -5.54 -1.50
CA GLU A 78 8.26 -4.70 -0.63
C GLU A 78 9.12 -3.99 0.43
N GLU A 79 9.56 -2.79 0.10
CA GLU A 79 10.43 -1.94 0.91
C GLU A 79 10.33 -0.49 0.42
N THR A 80 10.84 0.44 1.22
CA THR A 80 11.15 1.80 0.75
C THR A 80 12.39 1.77 -0.15
N MET A 81 12.23 2.28 -1.36
CA MET A 81 13.27 2.41 -2.37
C MET A 81 13.78 3.85 -2.39
N THR A 82 15.10 4.03 -2.37
CA THR A 82 15.75 5.34 -2.57
C THR A 82 16.40 5.38 -3.94
N VAL A 83 16.00 6.34 -4.76
CA VAL A 83 16.57 6.57 -6.09
C VAL A 83 17.51 7.76 -6.02
N SER A 84 18.65 7.69 -6.69
CA SER A 84 19.55 8.84 -6.83
C SER A 84 20.09 8.94 -8.25
N VAL A 85 20.13 10.16 -8.77
CA VAL A 85 20.64 10.48 -10.11
C VAL A 85 21.67 11.61 -9.99
N THR A 86 22.82 11.41 -10.63
CA THR A 86 23.80 12.48 -10.87
C THR A 86 23.96 12.72 -12.35
N ALA A 87 24.17 13.97 -12.75
CA ALA A 87 24.47 14.34 -14.12
C ALA A 87 25.28 15.64 -14.16
N GLU A 88 26.08 15.82 -15.20
CA GLU A 88 26.80 17.04 -15.53
C GLU A 88 26.10 17.76 -16.70
N ASP A 89 26.17 19.08 -16.73
CA ASP A 89 25.79 19.89 -17.88
C ASP A 89 26.84 19.84 -19.01
N LEU A 90 26.62 20.62 -20.08
CA LEU A 90 27.56 20.78 -21.21
C LEU A 90 28.29 22.13 -21.17
N ALA A 91 28.37 22.79 -20.01
CA ALA A 91 29.09 24.03 -19.85
C ALA A 91 30.60 23.85 -20.05
N GLU A 92 31.32 24.94 -20.36
CA GLU A 92 32.79 24.91 -20.52
C GLU A 92 33.50 24.44 -19.22
N SER A 93 32.89 24.72 -18.07
CA SER A 93 33.24 24.15 -16.77
C SER A 93 32.01 23.41 -16.23
N PRO A 94 31.94 22.08 -16.36
CA PRO A 94 30.72 21.36 -16.10
C PRO A 94 30.22 21.49 -14.65
N ASN A 95 28.92 21.73 -14.48
CA ASN A 95 28.27 21.74 -13.18
C ASN A 95 27.48 20.44 -12.96
N THR A 96 27.48 19.93 -11.73
CA THR A 96 26.89 18.62 -11.40
C THR A 96 25.62 18.76 -10.55
N ILE A 97 24.56 18.03 -10.92
CA ILE A 97 23.40 17.80 -10.05
C ILE A 97 23.57 16.49 -9.26
N PHE A 98 23.07 16.49 -8.02
CA PHE A 98 22.73 15.29 -7.26
C PHE A 98 21.27 15.39 -6.84
N TYR A 99 20.41 14.52 -7.38
CA TYR A 99 18.99 14.47 -7.07
C TYR A 99 18.63 13.11 -6.50
N ASN A 100 17.79 13.09 -5.46
CA ASN A 100 17.32 11.85 -4.85
C ASN A 100 15.87 12.00 -4.39
N TRP A 101 15.12 10.90 -4.46
CA TRP A 101 13.76 10.78 -3.95
C TRP A 101 13.49 9.34 -3.52
N SER A 102 12.37 9.13 -2.84
CA SER A 102 11.99 7.82 -2.32
C SER A 102 10.54 7.46 -2.61
N PHE A 103 10.25 6.17 -2.66
CA PHE A 103 8.88 5.65 -2.72
C PHE A 103 8.84 4.28 -2.02
N THR A 104 7.66 3.82 -1.63
CA THR A 104 7.48 2.54 -0.95
C THR A 104 6.72 1.57 -1.84
N ILE A 105 7.27 0.37 -2.06
CA ILE A 105 6.50 -0.74 -2.61
C ILE A 105 5.65 -1.32 -1.47
N ASP A 106 4.34 -1.37 -1.67
CA ASP A 106 3.37 -1.97 -0.75
C ASP A 106 2.40 -2.82 -1.56
N ILE A 107 2.74 -4.10 -1.71
CA ILE A 107 1.96 -5.08 -2.50
C ILE A 107 1.21 -6.05 -1.61
N THR A 108 1.32 -5.92 -0.28
CA THR A 108 0.65 -6.79 0.68
C THR A 108 -0.76 -6.26 0.95
N PRO A 109 -1.83 -6.96 0.51
CA PRO A 109 -3.17 -6.54 0.85
C PRO A 109 -3.40 -6.65 2.36
N PRO A 110 -4.22 -5.78 2.96
CA PRO A 110 -4.59 -5.92 4.37
C PRO A 110 -5.30 -7.26 4.58
N THR A 111 -4.95 -7.94 5.66
CA THR A 111 -5.68 -9.15 6.10
C THR A 111 -6.71 -8.77 7.15
N ILE A 112 -7.98 -9.11 6.91
CA ILE A 112 -9.00 -9.03 7.95
C ILE A 112 -8.89 -10.31 8.78
N SER A 113 -8.46 -10.17 10.03
CA SER A 113 -8.57 -11.21 11.05
C SER A 113 -9.53 -10.71 12.13
N ASN A 114 -10.30 -11.62 12.73
CA ASN A 114 -11.32 -11.35 13.76
C ASN A 114 -12.68 -10.84 13.24
N VAL A 115 -13.21 -11.42 12.16
CA VAL A 115 -14.66 -11.42 11.99
C VAL A 115 -15.25 -12.35 13.05
N ASN A 116 -15.51 -11.81 14.24
CA ASN A 116 -16.21 -12.55 15.28
C ASN A 116 -17.71 -12.50 14.97
N ILE A 117 -18.27 -13.56 14.40
CA ILE A 117 -19.72 -13.69 14.14
C ILE A 117 -20.49 -14.07 15.42
N SER A 118 -19.83 -14.22 16.58
CA SER A 118 -20.48 -14.77 17.79
C SER A 118 -21.35 -13.79 18.61
N ASP A 119 -21.42 -12.51 18.26
CA ASP A 119 -22.22 -11.53 19.02
C ASP A 119 -23.63 -11.30 18.42
N VAL A 120 -24.37 -12.38 18.16
CA VAL A 120 -25.83 -12.32 18.00
C VAL A 120 -26.48 -13.01 19.18
N THR A 121 -26.59 -12.28 20.29
CA THR A 121 -27.43 -12.72 21.41
C THR A 121 -28.88 -12.40 21.08
N SER A 122 -29.75 -13.40 21.14
CA SER A 122 -31.20 -13.26 21.01
C SER A 122 -31.87 -13.81 22.26
N SER A 123 -32.97 -13.20 22.70
CA SER A 123 -33.69 -13.62 23.90
C SER A 123 -35.21 -13.58 23.68
N GLY A 124 -35.94 -14.40 24.42
CA GLY A 124 -37.39 -14.43 24.38
C GLY A 124 -37.99 -15.11 25.61
N ILE A 125 -39.27 -14.85 25.84
CA ILE A 125 -40.04 -15.47 26.93
C ILE A 125 -40.54 -16.83 26.43
N THR A 126 -40.36 -17.87 27.24
CA THR A 126 -40.91 -19.20 26.92
C THR A 126 -42.42 -19.26 27.13
N ASP A 127 -43.09 -20.12 26.36
CA ASP A 127 -44.50 -20.43 26.55
C ASP A 127 -44.73 -21.36 27.77
N ALA A 128 -45.98 -21.74 28.01
CA ALA A 128 -46.34 -22.66 29.10
C ALA A 128 -45.69 -24.06 28.98
N ASN A 129 -45.15 -24.40 27.82
CA ASN A 129 -44.45 -25.65 27.54
C ASN A 129 -42.91 -25.49 27.57
N GLY A 130 -42.39 -24.29 27.84
CA GLY A 130 -40.95 -24.02 27.87
C GLY A 130 -40.32 -23.74 26.51
N GLN A 131 -41.12 -23.42 25.48
CA GLN A 131 -40.62 -23.19 24.11
C GLN A 131 -40.52 -21.69 23.78
N VAL A 132 -39.50 -21.31 23.01
CA VAL A 132 -39.30 -19.96 22.47
C VAL A 132 -38.79 -20.07 21.04
N SER A 133 -39.23 -19.17 20.15
CA SER A 133 -38.70 -19.05 18.79
C SER A 133 -37.86 -17.79 18.69
N LEU A 134 -36.63 -17.94 18.20
CA LEU A 134 -35.68 -16.86 17.98
C LEU A 134 -35.26 -16.89 16.51
N GLU A 135 -35.17 -15.73 15.88
CA GLU A 135 -34.74 -15.59 14.50
C GLU A 135 -33.32 -15.02 14.44
N SER A 136 -32.53 -15.41 13.44
CA SER A 136 -31.22 -14.79 13.21
C SER A 136 -31.42 -13.38 12.65
N ASP A 137 -30.89 -12.38 13.35
CA ASP A 137 -30.93 -10.99 12.87
C ASP A 137 -30.00 -10.74 11.68
N GLN A 138 -29.06 -11.66 11.42
CA GLN A 138 -27.97 -11.47 10.45
C GLN A 138 -28.14 -12.30 9.19
N VAL A 139 -28.67 -13.52 9.28
CA VAL A 139 -28.74 -14.44 8.15
C VAL A 139 -30.20 -14.65 7.74
N LYS A 140 -30.57 -14.11 6.58
CA LYS A 140 -31.87 -14.33 5.93
C LYS A 140 -31.63 -15.14 4.65
N ASN A 141 -32.27 -16.31 4.53
CA ASN A 141 -32.09 -17.28 3.42
C ASN A 141 -30.67 -17.89 3.33
N PRO A 142 -30.23 -18.65 4.35
CA PRO A 142 -28.94 -19.32 4.34
C PRO A 142 -28.79 -20.30 3.16
N PRO A 143 -27.60 -20.42 2.54
CA PRO A 143 -27.32 -21.50 1.59
C PRO A 143 -27.54 -22.89 2.22
N THR A 144 -27.96 -23.86 1.42
CA THR A 144 -28.05 -25.27 1.87
C THR A 144 -26.68 -25.76 2.33
N GLY A 145 -26.65 -26.43 3.49
CA GLY A 145 -25.46 -26.82 4.22
C GLY A 145 -25.03 -25.85 5.33
N THR A 146 -25.76 -24.74 5.55
CA THR A 146 -25.44 -23.81 6.63
C THR A 146 -25.83 -24.39 7.98
N THR A 147 -24.88 -24.47 8.91
CA THR A 147 -25.13 -24.89 10.30
C THR A 147 -25.32 -23.68 11.19
N PHE A 148 -26.42 -23.65 11.93
CA PHE A 148 -26.69 -22.73 13.04
C PHE A 148 -26.44 -23.46 14.36
N THR A 149 -25.61 -22.88 15.23
CA THR A 149 -25.41 -23.37 16.60
C THR A 149 -26.04 -22.38 17.56
N PHE A 150 -26.89 -22.87 18.45
CA PHE A 150 -27.51 -22.09 19.52
C PHE A 150 -26.79 -22.41 20.83
N VAL A 151 -26.47 -21.39 21.62
CA VAL A 151 -25.86 -21.54 22.96
C VAL A 151 -26.77 -20.86 23.98
N VAL A 152 -27.02 -21.53 25.10
CA VAL A 152 -27.83 -21.00 26.20
C VAL A 152 -26.91 -20.32 27.23
N ASP A 153 -26.89 -18.99 27.20
CA ASP A 153 -26.08 -18.21 28.15
C ASP A 153 -26.77 -18.04 29.51
N ASN A 154 -28.08 -17.79 29.51
CA ASN A 154 -28.83 -17.51 30.74
C ASN A 154 -30.31 -17.90 30.64
N VAL A 155 -30.91 -18.29 31.78
CA VAL A 155 -32.34 -18.49 31.94
C VAL A 155 -32.82 -17.68 33.15
N VAL A 156 -33.96 -16.99 33.04
CA VAL A 156 -34.51 -16.19 34.14
C VAL A 156 -35.89 -16.71 34.52
N LYS A 157 -36.09 -16.94 35.82
CA LYS A 157 -37.40 -17.24 36.41
C LYS A 157 -37.53 -16.52 37.73
N GLU A 158 -38.64 -15.83 37.94
CA GLU A 158 -38.88 -15.05 39.16
C GLU A 158 -38.73 -15.92 40.41
N GLY A 159 -37.91 -15.46 41.37
CA GLY A 159 -37.61 -16.17 42.61
C GLY A 159 -36.56 -17.29 42.48
N TRP A 160 -35.95 -17.47 41.31
CA TRP A 160 -34.91 -18.48 41.09
C TRP A 160 -33.62 -17.84 40.57
N THR A 161 -32.48 -18.32 41.08
CA THR A 161 -31.16 -18.02 40.51
C THR A 161 -30.78 -19.16 39.58
N TYR A 162 -30.45 -18.84 38.33
CA TYR A 162 -29.95 -19.82 37.38
C TYR A 162 -28.53 -20.26 37.74
N ASP A 163 -28.33 -21.56 37.83
CA ASP A 163 -27.04 -22.20 38.04
C ASP A 163 -26.68 -23.00 36.79
N SER A 164 -25.85 -22.41 35.92
CA SER A 164 -25.46 -23.00 34.65
C SER A 164 -24.62 -24.27 34.80
N SER A 165 -24.05 -24.53 35.99
CA SER A 165 -23.28 -25.75 36.25
C SER A 165 -24.14 -27.01 36.28
N LEU A 166 -25.46 -26.85 36.44
CA LEU A 166 -26.43 -27.94 36.46
C LEU A 166 -27.03 -28.26 35.08
N ASN A 167 -26.62 -27.55 34.04
CA ASN A 167 -27.11 -27.81 32.68
C ASN A 167 -26.65 -29.20 32.20
N VAL A 168 -27.60 -29.96 31.67
CA VAL A 168 -27.31 -31.22 30.96
C VAL A 168 -26.86 -30.94 29.52
N GLU A 169 -27.32 -29.81 28.97
CA GLU A 169 -27.01 -29.35 27.62
C GLU A 169 -27.02 -27.82 27.61
N THR A 170 -26.04 -27.24 26.92
CA THR A 170 -25.87 -25.78 26.82
C THR A 170 -25.86 -25.29 25.39
N SER A 171 -25.89 -26.19 24.41
CA SER A 171 -25.86 -25.84 23.01
C SER A 171 -26.37 -26.98 22.14
N ASP A 172 -27.05 -26.64 21.07
CA ASP A 172 -27.41 -27.59 20.00
C ASP A 172 -27.27 -26.89 18.64
N SER A 173 -27.30 -27.67 17.57
CA SER A 173 -27.12 -27.16 16.21
C SER A 173 -28.12 -27.75 15.22
N ILE A 174 -28.47 -26.95 14.22
CA ILE A 174 -29.31 -27.36 13.10
C ILE A 174 -28.66 -26.95 11.78
N THR A 175 -28.68 -27.84 10.80
CA THR A 175 -28.23 -27.55 9.43
C THR A 175 -29.44 -27.47 8.52
N VAL A 176 -29.50 -26.41 7.70
CA VAL A 176 -30.53 -26.16 6.69
C VAL A 176 -30.04 -26.44 5.29
#